data_AF-D5VT56-F1
#
_entry.id   AF-D5VT56-F1
#
_cell.length_a   1.000
_cell.length_b   1.000
_cell.length_c   1.000
_cell.angle_alpha   90.00
_cell.angle_beta   90.00
_cell.angle_gamma   90.00
#
_symmetry.space_group_name_H-M   'P 1'
#
loop_
_entity.id
_entity.type
_entity.pdbx_description
1 polymer ?
#
loop_
_entity_poly.entity_id
_entity_poly.type
_entity_poly.pdbx_seq_one_letter_code
_entity_poly.pdbx_strand_id
1 'polypeptide(L)'
;MASSALSEIILFVTVLIIAAFVAGVLLTSSYKISIGIGEKTDVLSEKLSQDFEIVNDPSNIPRDSNLGITTLYIKNTGNTQLPITKNSYTVIIDGLVVPIENVDNYNNPGSNVLYPGDVGIINVSYNNSGYHKIKVVLYSGLSREIIGYIP
;
A
#
# COMPACT_ATOMS: atom_id res chain seq x y z
N MET A 1 -15.24 29.75 63.40
CA MET A 1 -14.62 28.45 63.07
C MET A 1 -15.46 27.58 62.12
N ALA A 2 -16.80 27.72 62.04
CA ALA A 2 -17.62 26.96 61.08
C ALA A 2 -17.55 27.46 59.61
N SER A 3 -17.18 28.71 59.37
CA SER A 3 -17.16 29.32 58.02
C SER A 3 -15.99 28.85 57.14
N SER A 4 -14.87 28.39 57.71
CA SER A 4 -13.73 27.87 56.95
C SER A 4 -14.03 26.49 56.38
N ALA A 5 -14.62 25.60 57.19
CA ALA A 5 -14.98 24.23 56.80
C ALA A 5 -15.91 24.17 55.58
N LEU A 6 -16.84 25.12 55.44
CA LEU A 6 -17.70 25.24 54.26
C LEU A 6 -16.89 25.61 53.01
N SER A 7 -15.90 26.50 53.14
CA SER A 7 -15.04 26.91 52.01
C SER A 7 -14.11 25.77 51.58
N GLU A 8 -13.57 25.01 52.53
CA GLU A 8 -12.76 23.82 52.25
C GLU A 8 -13.56 22.72 51.53
N ILE A 9 -14.83 22.49 51.91
CA ILE A 9 -15.71 21.54 51.20
C ILE A 9 -15.96 21.99 49.76
N ILE A 10 -16.24 23.27 49.55
CA ILE A 10 -16.48 23.82 48.20
C ILE A 10 -15.23 23.64 47.33
N LEU A 11 -14.04 23.97 47.85
CA LEU A 11 -12.78 23.79 47.14
C LEU A 11 -12.49 22.31 46.86
N PHE A 12 -12.75 21.42 47.81
CA PHE A 12 -12.56 19.98 47.63
C PHE A 12 -13.43 19.44 46.48
N VAL A 13 -14.72 19.76 46.46
CA VAL A 13 -15.65 19.33 45.40
C VAL A 13 -15.25 19.92 44.06
N THR A 14 -14.83 21.19 44.02
CA THR A 14 -14.39 21.85 42.79
C THR A 14 -13.17 21.15 42.18
N VAL A 15 -12.16 20.83 43.00
CA VAL A 15 -10.97 20.10 42.56
C VAL A 15 -11.33 18.70 42.07
N LEU A 16 -12.25 18.01 42.73
CA LEU A 16 -12.68 16.67 42.35
C LEU A 16 -13.38 16.67 40.97
N ILE A 17 -14.23 17.66 40.71
CA ILE A 17 -14.87 17.85 39.40
C ILE A 17 -13.82 18.12 38.32
N ILE A 18 -12.88 19.04 38.57
CA ILE A 18 -11.80 19.36 37.62
C ILE A 18 -10.95 18.10 37.34
N ALA A 19 -10.60 17.35 38.38
CA ALA A 19 -9.84 16.11 38.25
C ALA A 19 -10.59 15.07 37.41
N ALA A 20 -11.90 14.92 37.61
CA ALA A 20 -12.74 14.03 36.81
C ALA A 20 -12.76 14.43 35.33
N PHE A 21 -12.85 15.74 35.03
CA PHE A 21 -12.77 16.23 33.65
C PHE A 21 -11.41 15.93 33.00
N VAL A 22 -10.30 16.23 33.70
CA VAL A 22 -8.94 15.96 33.20
C VAL A 22 -8.75 14.46 32.97
N ALA A 23 -9.17 13.62 33.91
CA ALA A 23 -9.11 12.17 33.77
C ALA A 23 -9.94 11.69 32.57
N GLY A 24 -11.15 12.22 32.38
CA GLY A 24 -12.00 11.92 31.22
C GLY A 24 -11.31 12.25 29.89
N VAL A 25 -10.72 13.44 29.77
CA VAL A 25 -9.98 13.84 28.56
C VAL A 25 -8.78 12.92 28.33
N LEU A 26 -7.97 12.65 29.36
CA LEU A 26 -6.80 11.77 29.25
C LEU A 26 -7.18 10.35 28.83
N LEU A 27 -8.26 9.79 29.38
CA LEU A 27 -8.77 8.48 29.01
C LEU A 27 -9.17 8.44 27.52
N THR A 28 -9.93 9.44 27.05
CA THR A 28 -10.35 9.48 25.64
C THR A 28 -9.17 9.64 24.67
N SER A 29 -8.19 10.47 25.01
CA SER A 29 -6.98 10.64 24.21
C SER A 29 -6.14 9.37 24.17
N SER A 30 -5.94 8.72 25.32
CA SER A 30 -5.19 7.46 25.40
C SER A 30 -5.88 6.36 24.59
N TYR A 31 -7.21 6.26 24.69
CA TYR A 31 -7.99 5.30 23.91
C TYR A 31 -7.86 5.54 22.38
N LYS A 32 -7.94 6.81 21.95
CA LYS A 32 -7.72 7.18 20.54
C LYS A 32 -6.33 6.83 20.05
N ILE A 33 -5.30 7.02 20.88
CA ILE A 33 -3.92 6.63 20.55
C ILE A 33 -3.83 5.11 20.42
N SER A 34 -4.40 4.35 21.35
CA SER A 34 -4.38 2.88 21.29
C SER A 34 -5.04 2.34 20.03
N ILE A 35 -6.21 2.88 19.63
CA ILE A 35 -6.86 2.50 18.36
C ILE A 35 -5.96 2.86 17.17
N GLY A 36 -5.46 4.10 17.14
CA GLY A 36 -4.61 4.56 16.03
C GLY A 36 -3.31 3.76 15.90
N ILE A 37 -2.75 3.25 17.00
CA ILE A 37 -1.60 2.33 16.98
C ILE A 37 -1.99 0.98 16.40
N GLY A 38 -3.14 0.43 16.79
CA GLY A 38 -3.66 -0.83 16.25
C GLY A 38 -3.82 -0.76 14.74
N GLU A 39 -4.55 0.24 14.24
CA GLU A 39 -4.80 0.42 12.80
C GLU A 39 -3.50 0.59 12.01
N LYS A 40 -2.53 1.36 12.53
CA LYS A 40 -1.22 1.51 11.87
C LYS A 40 -0.42 0.22 11.85
N THR A 41 -0.53 -0.59 12.91
CA THR A 41 0.15 -1.88 13.00
C THR A 41 -0.42 -2.88 12.00
N ASP A 42 -1.75 -2.90 11.84
CA ASP A 42 -2.42 -3.78 10.87
C ASP A 42 -2.01 -3.43 9.43
N VAL A 43 -2.05 -2.15 9.06
CA VAL A 43 -1.61 -1.70 7.72
C VAL A 43 -0.13 -1.99 7.48
N LEU A 44 0.72 -1.80 8.50
CA LEU A 44 2.14 -2.11 8.41
C LEU A 44 2.38 -3.61 8.24
N SER A 45 1.67 -4.45 9.00
CA SER A 45 1.74 -5.90 8.92
C SER A 45 1.32 -6.41 7.54
N GLU A 46 0.23 -5.84 6.98
CA GLU A 46 -0.19 -6.13 5.60
C GLU A 46 0.91 -5.75 4.60
N LYS A 47 1.50 -4.55 4.72
CA LYS A 47 2.58 -4.10 3.84
C LYS A 47 3.85 -4.95 3.94
N LEU A 48 4.17 -5.48 5.12
CA LEU A 48 5.31 -6.37 5.33
C LEU A 48 5.04 -7.78 4.78
N SER A 49 3.77 -8.19 4.74
CA SER A 49 3.38 -9.52 4.25
C SER A 49 3.23 -9.55 2.73
N GLN A 50 2.95 -8.39 2.12
CA GLN A 50 2.92 -8.18 0.68
C GLN A 50 4.34 -7.99 0.15
N ASP A 51 4.67 -8.73 -0.91
CA ASP A 51 5.85 -8.44 -1.70
C ASP A 51 5.69 -8.93 -3.14
N PHE A 52 6.36 -8.26 -4.07
CA PHE A 52 6.39 -8.70 -5.46
C PHE A 52 7.74 -8.37 -6.11
N GLU A 53 8.03 -9.08 -7.20
CA GLU A 53 9.23 -8.88 -8.00
C GLU A 53 8.88 -8.84 -9.49
N ILE A 54 9.65 -8.05 -10.26
CA ILE A 54 9.52 -8.01 -11.72
C ILE A 54 10.44 -9.09 -12.28
N VAL A 55 9.89 -10.05 -13.02
CA VAL A 55 10.61 -11.25 -13.51
C VAL A 55 10.87 -11.24 -15.01
N ASN A 56 10.73 -10.08 -15.66
CA ASN A 56 11.12 -9.91 -17.06
C ASN A 56 12.63 -10.11 -17.26
N ASP A 57 13.01 -10.59 -18.44
CA ASP A 57 14.40 -10.57 -18.89
C ASP A 57 14.84 -9.13 -19.19
N PRO A 58 15.88 -8.60 -18.53
CA PRO A 58 16.41 -7.25 -18.80
C PRO A 58 16.88 -7.04 -20.24
N SER A 59 17.28 -8.10 -20.94
CA SER A 59 17.81 -8.01 -22.31
C SER A 59 16.71 -7.94 -23.36
N ASN A 60 15.50 -8.39 -23.04
CA ASN A 60 14.39 -8.46 -23.98
C ASN A 60 13.04 -8.48 -23.26
N ILE A 61 12.47 -7.30 -23.04
CA ILE A 61 11.12 -7.16 -22.51
C ILE A 61 10.12 -7.31 -23.66
N PRO A 62 9.20 -8.29 -23.65
CA PRO A 62 8.32 -8.51 -24.77
C PRO A 62 7.47 -7.28 -25.12
N ARG A 63 7.45 -6.94 -26.41
CA ARG A 63 6.61 -5.87 -26.95
C ARG A 63 5.96 -6.31 -28.25
N ASP A 64 4.66 -6.07 -28.34
CA ASP A 64 3.92 -6.12 -29.59
C ASP A 64 3.96 -4.74 -30.25
N SER A 65 4.81 -4.60 -31.27
CA SER A 65 4.96 -3.34 -32.02
C SER A 65 3.75 -2.96 -32.86
N ASN A 66 2.89 -3.93 -33.21
CA ASN A 66 1.68 -3.66 -34.00
C ASN A 66 0.58 -3.06 -33.12
N LEU A 67 0.47 -3.56 -31.88
CA LEU A 67 -0.50 -3.08 -30.89
C LEU A 67 0.03 -1.94 -30.02
N GLY A 68 1.36 -1.73 -29.99
CA GLY A 68 2.00 -0.75 -29.12
C GLY A 68 1.97 -1.15 -27.64
N ILE A 69 1.97 -2.46 -27.36
CA ILE A 69 1.82 -3.00 -26.01
C ILE A 69 3.13 -3.63 -25.56
N THR A 70 3.62 -3.21 -24.40
CA THR A 70 4.75 -3.85 -23.70
C THR A 70 4.21 -4.73 -22.58
N THR A 71 4.73 -5.95 -22.44
CA THR A 71 4.28 -6.94 -21.46
C THR A 71 5.28 -7.09 -20.33
N LEU A 72 4.80 -6.85 -19.10
CA LEU A 72 5.55 -7.01 -17.87
C LEU A 72 5.05 -8.23 -17.11
N TYR A 73 5.98 -9.00 -16.57
CA TYR A 73 5.72 -10.15 -15.71
C TYR A 73 6.08 -9.78 -14.28
N ILE A 74 5.11 -9.92 -13.39
CA ILE A 74 5.28 -9.71 -11.96
C ILE A 74 5.08 -11.03 -11.24
N LYS A 75 5.89 -11.35 -10.24
CA LYS A 75 5.71 -12.52 -9.40
C LYS A 75 5.37 -12.09 -7.99
N ASN A 76 4.37 -12.71 -7.38
CA ASN A 76 4.09 -12.52 -5.97
C ASN A 76 5.17 -13.27 -5.15
N THR A 77 6.03 -12.52 -4.47
CA THR A 77 7.08 -13.04 -3.58
C THR A 77 6.71 -12.92 -2.10
N GLY A 78 5.58 -12.27 -1.80
CA GLY A 78 5.05 -12.15 -0.46
C GLY A 78 4.31 -13.39 0.02
N ASN A 79 3.80 -13.30 1.24
CA ASN A 79 3.02 -14.37 1.88
C ASN A 79 1.50 -14.14 1.79
N THR A 80 1.07 -13.01 1.24
CA THR A 80 -0.35 -12.67 1.06
C THR A 80 -0.72 -12.63 -0.41
N GLN A 81 -1.98 -12.90 -0.70
CA GLN A 81 -2.55 -12.72 -2.03
C GLN A 81 -2.50 -11.25 -2.47
N LEU A 82 -2.20 -11.00 -3.74
CA LEU A 82 -2.20 -9.67 -4.34
C LEU A 82 -3.38 -9.54 -5.32
N PRO A 83 -4.16 -8.46 -5.28
CA PRO A 83 -5.17 -8.21 -6.29
C PRO A 83 -4.50 -7.94 -7.64
N ILE A 84 -5.02 -8.55 -8.71
CA ILE A 84 -4.51 -8.37 -10.08
C ILE A 84 -5.56 -7.66 -10.95
N THR A 85 -5.70 -6.36 -10.70
CA THR A 85 -6.62 -5.47 -11.43
C THR A 85 -5.90 -4.22 -11.92
N LYS A 86 -6.43 -3.56 -12.96
CA LYS A 86 -5.83 -2.34 -13.55
C LYS A 86 -5.57 -1.23 -12.55
N ASN A 87 -6.38 -1.14 -11.49
CA ASN A 87 -6.27 -0.11 -10.45
C ASN A 87 -5.30 -0.47 -9.33
N SER A 88 -4.89 -1.74 -9.23
CA SER A 88 -3.98 -2.19 -8.16
C SER A 88 -2.52 -1.86 -8.45
N TYR A 89 -2.19 -1.59 -9.71
CA TYR A 89 -0.82 -1.31 -10.15
C TYR A 89 -0.75 0.04 -10.87
N THR A 90 0.40 0.68 -10.75
CA THR A 90 0.78 1.85 -11.54
C THR A 90 2.14 1.55 -12.15
N VAL A 91 2.25 1.70 -13.47
CA VAL A 91 3.51 1.51 -14.20
C VAL A 91 4.05 2.86 -14.64
N ILE A 92 5.32 3.09 -14.36
CA ILE A 92 6.05 4.31 -14.70
C ILE A 92 7.25 3.89 -15.56
N ILE A 93 7.37 4.46 -16.74
CA ILE A 93 8.49 4.21 -17.66
C ILE A 93 9.20 5.55 -17.91
N ASP A 94 10.50 5.62 -17.63
CA ASP A 94 11.32 6.85 -17.75
C ASP A 94 10.71 8.10 -17.08
N GLY A 95 9.98 7.89 -15.99
CA GLY A 95 9.32 8.97 -15.24
C GLY A 95 7.92 9.34 -15.73
N LEU A 96 7.42 8.73 -16.81
CA LEU A 96 6.06 8.92 -17.32
C LEU A 96 5.15 7.79 -16.83
N VAL A 97 3.97 8.15 -16.33
CA VAL A 97 2.93 7.17 -15.98
C VAL A 97 2.31 6.63 -17.27
N VAL A 98 2.39 5.32 -17.46
CA VAL A 98 1.89 4.64 -18.65
C VAL A 98 0.58 3.93 -18.32
N PRO A 99 -0.47 4.05 -19.15
CA PRO A 99 -1.73 3.37 -18.91
C PRO A 99 -1.60 1.85 -19.07
N ILE A 100 -2.31 1.13 -18.21
CA ILE A 100 -2.39 -0.33 -18.22
C ILE A 100 -3.59 -0.76 -19.07
N GLU A 101 -3.32 -1.46 -20.18
CA GLU A 101 -4.31 -1.96 -21.12
C GLU A 101 -5.01 -3.22 -20.61
N ASN A 102 -4.24 -4.14 -20.02
CA ASN A 102 -4.77 -5.38 -19.48
C ASN A 102 -3.91 -5.89 -18.33
N VAL A 103 -4.54 -6.60 -17.40
CA VAL A 103 -3.85 -7.37 -16.37
C VAL A 103 -4.46 -8.76 -16.31
N ASP A 104 -3.62 -9.79 -16.20
CA ASP A 104 -4.09 -11.17 -16.11
C ASP A 104 -3.16 -12.00 -15.24
N ASN A 105 -3.63 -13.13 -14.72
CA ASN A 105 -2.81 -14.09 -13.99
C ASN A 105 -2.30 -15.17 -14.96
N TYR A 106 -0.99 -15.29 -15.09
CA TYR A 106 -0.34 -16.25 -16.00
C TYR A 106 -0.61 -17.70 -15.58
N ASN A 107 -0.63 -17.99 -14.28
CA ASN A 107 -0.85 -19.32 -13.73
C ASN A 107 -2.34 -19.73 -13.73
N ASN A 108 -3.24 -18.77 -13.53
CA ASN A 108 -4.68 -18.97 -13.46
C ASN A 108 -5.45 -17.87 -14.23
N PRO A 109 -5.55 -17.97 -15.56
CA PRO A 109 -6.11 -16.92 -16.41
C PRO A 109 -7.55 -16.57 -16.03
N GLY A 110 -7.86 -15.28 -15.96
CA GLY A 110 -9.16 -14.75 -15.53
C GLY A 110 -9.36 -14.64 -14.02
N SER A 111 -8.36 -15.05 -13.21
CA SER A 111 -8.35 -14.77 -11.78
C SER A 111 -7.96 -13.32 -11.51
N ASN A 112 -8.75 -12.64 -10.67
CA ASN A 112 -8.43 -11.29 -10.17
C ASN A 112 -7.51 -11.30 -8.95
N VAL A 113 -6.94 -12.46 -8.62
CA VAL A 113 -6.05 -12.67 -7.47
C VAL A 113 -4.79 -13.38 -7.92
N LEU A 114 -3.65 -12.93 -7.38
CA LEU A 114 -2.32 -13.49 -7.56
C LEU A 114 -1.87 -14.12 -6.23
N TYR A 115 -1.83 -15.45 -6.14
CA TYR A 115 -1.40 -16.14 -4.93
C TYR A 115 0.13 -16.06 -4.75
N PRO A 116 0.66 -16.25 -3.53
CA PRO A 116 2.10 -16.38 -3.31
C PRO A 116 2.74 -17.39 -4.28
N GLY A 117 3.73 -16.93 -5.04
CA GLY A 117 4.42 -17.72 -6.06
C GLY A 117 3.85 -17.65 -7.47
N ASP A 118 2.62 -17.15 -7.66
CA ASP A 118 2.04 -16.96 -8.99
C ASP A 118 2.69 -15.79 -9.74
N VAL A 119 2.62 -15.86 -11.07
CA VAL A 119 3.06 -14.82 -11.99
C VAL A 119 1.85 -14.12 -12.60
N GLY A 120 1.86 -12.80 -12.56
CA GLY A 120 0.91 -11.92 -13.21
C GLY A 120 1.51 -11.28 -14.46
N ILE A 121 0.64 -10.91 -15.39
CA ILE A 121 0.93 -10.24 -16.64
C ILE A 121 0.34 -8.84 -16.56
N ILE A 122 1.14 -7.81 -16.80
CA ILE A 122 0.70 -6.42 -16.92
C ILE A 122 1.04 -5.96 -18.33
N ASN A 123 0.02 -5.68 -19.13
CA ASN A 123 0.16 -5.12 -20.46
C ASN A 123 0.00 -3.61 -20.41
N VAL A 124 1.02 -2.87 -20.85
CA VAL A 124 1.06 -1.40 -20.83
C VAL A 124 1.13 -0.84 -22.24
N SER A 125 0.46 0.29 -22.47
CA SER A 125 0.47 0.99 -23.76
C SER A 125 1.76 1.80 -23.92
N TYR A 126 2.84 1.13 -24.30
CA TYR A 126 4.15 1.74 -24.51
C TYR A 126 4.82 1.17 -25.75
N ASN A 127 5.15 2.06 -26.69
CA ASN A 127 5.62 1.71 -28.03
C ASN A 127 6.98 2.34 -28.38
N ASN A 128 7.83 2.62 -27.40
CA ASN A 128 9.19 3.08 -27.66
C ASN A 128 10.17 1.93 -27.46
N SER A 129 11.19 1.84 -28.33
CA SER A 129 12.25 0.84 -28.24
C SER A 129 13.51 1.45 -27.65
N GLY A 130 14.31 0.62 -26.99
CA GLY A 130 15.54 1.03 -26.32
C GLY A 130 15.60 0.59 -24.87
N TYR A 131 16.61 1.10 -24.17
CA TYR A 131 16.76 0.88 -22.74
C TYR A 131 15.87 1.85 -21.97
N HIS A 132 14.97 1.29 -21.16
CA HIS A 132 14.03 2.05 -20.37
C HIS A 132 14.09 1.63 -18.91
N LYS A 133 13.89 2.61 -18.02
CA LYS A 133 13.73 2.36 -16.59
C LYS A 133 12.25 2.19 -16.29
N ILE A 134 11.88 0.97 -15.91
CA ILE A 134 10.50 0.58 -15.64
C ILE A 134 10.32 0.45 -14.13
N LYS A 135 9.35 1.15 -13.59
CA LYS A 135 8.94 1.09 -12.19
C LYS A 135 7.49 0.65 -12.12
N VAL A 136 7.24 -0.40 -11.35
CA VAL A 136 5.90 -0.86 -11.02
C VAL A 136 5.63 -0.54 -9.56
N VAL A 137 4.48 0.06 -9.27
CA VAL A 137 4.04 0.43 -7.93
C VAL A 137 2.69 -0.24 -7.66
N LEU A 138 2.59 -0.94 -6.53
CA LEU A 138 1.36 -1.55 -6.03
C LEU A 138 0.57 -0.53 -5.19
N TYR A 139 -0.74 -0.74 -5.03
CA TYR A 139 -1.62 0.13 -4.22
C TYR A 139 -1.15 0.35 -2.77
N SER A 140 -0.44 -0.61 -2.17
CA SER A 140 0.15 -0.49 -0.82
C SER A 140 1.41 0.39 -0.77
N GLY A 141 1.84 0.91 -1.91
CA GLY A 141 3.02 1.74 -2.08
C GLY A 141 4.34 0.95 -2.14
N LEU A 142 4.27 -0.38 -2.27
CA LEU A 142 5.43 -1.20 -2.61
C LEU A 142 5.79 -0.94 -4.08
N SER A 143 7.07 -0.71 -4.36
CA SER A 143 7.54 -0.48 -5.72
C SER A 143 8.75 -1.35 -6.05
N ARG A 144 8.85 -1.74 -7.32
CA ARG A 144 10.01 -2.41 -7.90
C ARG A 144 10.44 -1.70 -9.17
N GLU A 145 11.73 -1.74 -9.41
CA GLU A 145 12.36 -1.12 -10.57
C GLU A 145 13.17 -2.16 -11.33
N ILE A 146 13.11 -2.11 -12.65
CA ILE A 146 13.97 -2.86 -13.55
C ILE A 146 14.44 -1.91 -14.66
N ILE A 147 15.69 -2.06 -15.08
CA ILE A 147 16.20 -1.42 -16.29
C ILE A 147 16.30 -2.52 -17.33
N GLY A 148 15.61 -2.36 -18.45
CA GLY A 148 15.62 -3.37 -19.49
C GLY A 148 15.44 -2.79 -20.87
N TYR A 149 15.82 -3.59 -21.86
CA TYR A 149 15.68 -3.28 -23.27
C TYR A 149 14.30 -3.72 -23.77
N ILE A 150 13.55 -2.76 -24.31
CA ILE A 150 12.29 -3.00 -25.04
C ILE A 150 12.65 -3.02 -26.54
N PRO A 151 12.36 -4.11 -27.27
CA PRO A 151 12.63 -4.21 -28.70
C PRO A 151 11.77 -3.27 -29.55
#